data_AF-A0A2E8JHS9-F1
#
_entry.id   AF-A0A2E8JHS9-F1
#
_cell.length_a   1.000
_cell.length_b   1.000
_cell.length_c   1.000
_cell.angle_alpha   90.00
_cell.angle_beta   90.00
_cell.angle_gamma   90.00
#
_symmetry.space_group_name_H-M   'P 1'
#
loop_
_entity.id
_entity.type
_entity.pdbx_description
1 polymer ?
#
loop_
_entity_poly.entity_id
_entity_poly.type
_entity_poly.pdbx_seq_one_letter_code
_entity_poly.pdbx_strand_id
1 'polypeptide(L)'
;MLDHISLGGVAMDNLVTARSFFDACDYGKGWLECKKYCHDGATFETEAETLAGVDRMDTYCDWMVDALAMFDKNVEIEVKAEAHDQSRDIVLIYAEIRGNVII
;
A
#
# COMPACT_ATOMS: atom_id res chain seq x y z
N MET A 1 36.73 -5.54 0.00
CA MET A 1 36.80 -5.06 1.39
C MET A 1 35.78 -3.96 1.58
N LEU A 2 34.51 -4.36 1.59
CA LEU A 2 33.46 -3.72 2.36
C LEU A 2 32.63 -4.91 2.86
N ASP A 3 33.03 -5.33 4.05
CA ASP A 3 32.46 -6.47 4.75
C ASP A 3 31.22 -5.95 5.46
N HIS A 4 30.03 -6.15 4.88
CA HIS A 4 28.79 -5.92 5.61
C HIS A 4 28.45 -7.17 6.42
N ILE A 5 28.98 -7.11 7.64
CA ILE A 5 28.53 -7.76 8.87
C ILE A 5 27.05 -8.18 8.80
N SER A 6 26.83 -9.49 8.97
CA SER A 6 25.54 -10.06 9.36
C SER A 6 25.15 -9.50 10.73
N LEU A 7 24.15 -8.63 10.77
CA LEU A 7 23.49 -8.19 11.99
C LEU A 7 22.25 -9.09 12.20
N GLY A 8 22.15 -9.63 13.41
CA GLY A 8 21.17 -10.64 13.78
C GLY A 8 19.71 -10.24 13.58
N GLY A 9 18.89 -11.26 13.30
CA GLY A 9 17.44 -11.17 13.16
C GLY A 9 17.03 -10.45 11.88
N VAL A 10 16.67 -11.20 10.84
CA VAL A 10 16.13 -10.61 9.61
C VAL A 10 14.76 -9.99 9.94
N ALA A 11 14.77 -8.74 10.38
CA ALA A 11 13.60 -7.88 10.24
C ALA A 11 13.29 -7.84 8.75
N MET A 12 12.04 -8.14 8.41
CA MET A 12 11.57 -8.03 7.03
C MET A 12 11.86 -6.61 6.55
N ASP A 13 12.51 -6.46 5.40
CA ASP A 13 12.81 -5.16 4.82
C ASP A 13 11.49 -4.35 4.72
N ASN A 14 11.44 -3.13 5.27
CA ASN A 14 10.20 -2.35 5.30
C ASN A 14 9.71 -2.03 3.88
N LEU A 15 10.60 -2.02 2.88
CA LEU A 15 10.21 -1.98 1.48
C LEU A 15 9.37 -3.22 1.08
N VAL A 16 9.75 -4.41 1.55
CA VAL A 16 9.00 -5.66 1.32
C VAL A 16 7.64 -5.62 2.03
N THR A 17 7.60 -5.12 3.26
CA THR A 17 6.35 -4.95 4.02
C THR A 17 5.41 -3.98 3.30
N ALA A 18 5.89 -2.81 2.89
CA ALA A 18 5.11 -1.80 2.19
C ALA A 18 4.61 -2.28 0.82
N ARG A 19 5.44 -3.01 0.06
CA ARG A 19 5.01 -3.68 -1.18
C ARG A 19 3.89 -4.68 -0.93
N SER A 20 4.03 -5.51 0.11
CA SER A 20 3.02 -6.50 0.45
C SER A 20 1.70 -5.86 0.89
N PHE A 21 1.78 -4.72 1.59
CA PHE A 21 0.62 -3.90 1.91
C PHE A 21 -0.03 -3.31 0.65
N PHE A 22 0.74 -2.69 -0.25
CA PHE A 22 0.25 -2.17 -1.53
C PHE A 22 -0.45 -3.26 -2.35
N ASP A 23 0.17 -4.44 -2.47
CA ASP A 23 -0.40 -5.59 -3.17
C ASP A 23 -1.71 -6.09 -2.54
N ALA A 24 -1.93 -5.85 -1.25
CA ALA A 24 -3.19 -6.19 -0.58
C ALA A 24 -4.24 -5.09 -0.76
N CYS A 25 -3.83 -3.84 -0.60
CA CYS A 25 -4.70 -2.68 -0.58
C CYS A 25 -5.13 -2.28 -2.00
N ASP A 26 -4.17 -1.96 -2.86
CA ASP A 26 -4.43 -1.37 -4.16
C ASP A 26 -4.93 -2.40 -5.19
N TYR A 27 -4.80 -3.70 -4.92
CA TYR A 27 -5.49 -4.78 -5.64
C TYR A 27 -6.81 -5.22 -4.98
N GLY A 28 -7.30 -4.50 -3.98
CA GLY A 28 -8.67 -4.65 -3.47
C GLY A 28 -8.93 -5.96 -2.72
N LYS A 29 -7.93 -6.47 -1.97
CA LYS A 29 -8.10 -7.69 -1.17
C LYS A 29 -8.81 -7.45 0.17
N GLY A 30 -9.03 -6.18 0.53
CA GLY A 30 -9.76 -5.73 1.72
C GLY A 30 -8.94 -5.74 3.01
N TRP A 31 -9.53 -5.19 4.09
CA TRP A 31 -8.82 -4.94 5.34
C TRP A 31 -8.21 -6.19 6.00
N LEU A 32 -8.88 -7.35 5.93
CA LEU A 32 -8.37 -8.59 6.55
C LEU A 32 -7.01 -9.03 6.01
N GLU A 33 -6.74 -8.74 4.74
CA GLU A 33 -5.45 -9.02 4.11
C GLU A 33 -4.45 -7.89 4.39
N CYS A 34 -4.91 -6.64 4.34
CA CYS A 34 -4.05 -5.46 4.59
C CYS A 34 -3.50 -5.40 6.02
N LYS A 35 -4.33 -5.73 7.02
CA LYS A 35 -3.98 -5.58 8.44
C LYS A 35 -2.78 -6.43 8.90
N LYS A 36 -2.38 -7.43 8.11
CA LYS A 36 -1.18 -8.25 8.36
C LYS A 36 0.11 -7.42 8.30
N TYR A 37 0.05 -6.26 7.65
CA TYR A 37 1.16 -5.34 7.42
C TYR A 37 0.99 -4.00 8.16
N CYS A 38 -0.08 -3.86 8.96
CA CYS A 38 -0.39 -2.63 9.68
C CYS A 38 -0.24 -2.81 11.19
N HIS A 39 0.10 -1.72 11.88
CA HIS A 39 -0.07 -1.66 13.33
C HIS A 39 -1.55 -1.53 13.71
N ASP A 40 -1.88 -1.95 14.93
CA ASP A 40 -3.20 -1.70 15.50
C ASP A 40 -3.47 -0.19 15.55
N GLY A 41 -4.62 0.22 15.00
CA GLY A 41 -5.00 1.64 14.95
C GLY A 41 -4.27 2.46 13.90
N ALA A 42 -3.70 1.83 12.87
CA ALA A 42 -3.07 2.53 11.74
C ALA A 42 -3.97 3.64 11.17
N THR A 43 -3.40 4.84 11.04
CA THR A 43 -4.05 6.02 10.49
C THR A 43 -3.88 6.07 8.97
N PHE A 44 -4.72 6.89 8.32
CA PHE A 44 -4.65 7.18 6.90
C PHE A 44 -4.73 8.69 6.69
N GLU A 45 -3.95 9.19 5.74
CA GLU A 45 -3.94 10.60 5.34
C GLU A 45 -3.93 10.67 3.82
N THR A 46 -4.66 11.62 3.25
CA THR A 46 -4.74 11.83 1.81
C THR A 46 -5.09 13.26 1.47
N GLU A 47 -4.59 13.72 0.33
CA GLU A 47 -4.94 15.01 -0.28
C GLU A 47 -6.17 14.91 -1.20
N ALA A 48 -6.70 13.70 -1.41
CA ALA A 48 -7.87 13.48 -2.27
C ALA A 48 -9.17 13.92 -1.58
N GLU A 49 -9.84 14.92 -2.15
CA GLU A 49 -11.10 15.47 -1.62
C GLU A 49 -12.21 14.41 -1.48
N THR A 50 -12.25 13.42 -2.38
CA THR A 50 -13.23 12.31 -2.34
C THR A 50 -13.12 11.44 -1.09
N LEU A 51 -11.99 11.50 -0.40
CA LEU A 51 -11.70 10.75 0.82
C LEU A 51 -11.60 11.68 2.04
N ALA A 52 -12.07 12.92 1.93
CA ALA A 52 -12.09 13.87 3.04
C ALA A 52 -12.84 13.27 4.24
N GLY A 53 -12.16 13.21 5.39
CA GLY A 53 -12.69 12.65 6.64
C GLY A 53 -12.42 11.16 6.85
N VAL A 54 -11.78 10.47 5.90
CA VAL A 54 -11.22 9.13 6.13
C VAL A 54 -9.86 9.30 6.80
N ASP A 55 -9.73 8.90 8.05
CA ASP A 55 -8.50 9.02 8.86
C ASP A 55 -7.96 7.67 9.36
N ARG A 56 -8.62 6.57 9.00
CA ARG A 56 -8.25 5.21 9.40
C ARG A 56 -7.89 4.35 8.20
N MET A 57 -6.84 3.54 8.36
CA MET A 57 -6.37 2.65 7.30
C MET A 57 -7.38 1.54 6.99
N ASP A 58 -8.11 1.03 7.99
CA ASP A 58 -9.16 0.02 7.78
C ASP A 58 -10.25 0.51 6.81
N THR A 59 -10.70 1.75 7.01
CA THR A 59 -11.73 2.39 6.21
C THR A 59 -11.24 2.66 4.78
N TYR A 60 -9.97 3.07 4.61
CA TYR A 60 -9.37 3.22 3.29
C TYR A 60 -9.23 1.89 2.54
N CYS A 61 -8.78 0.82 3.21
CA CYS A 61 -8.65 -0.50 2.59
C CYS A 61 -9.98 -1.07 2.12
N ASP A 62 -11.05 -0.87 2.89
CA ASP A 62 -12.40 -1.28 2.49
C ASP A 62 -12.92 -0.42 1.33
N TRP A 63 -12.66 0.90 1.34
CA TRP A 63 -12.98 1.77 0.21
C TRP A 63 -12.27 1.35 -1.09
N MET A 64 -11.01 0.90 -1.02
CA MET A 64 -10.28 0.43 -2.20
C MET A 64 -10.91 -0.80 -2.87
N VAL A 65 -11.59 -1.66 -2.10
CA VAL A 65 -12.36 -2.79 -2.66
C VAL A 65 -13.49 -2.27 -3.54
N ASP A 66 -14.26 -1.30 -3.04
CA ASP A 66 -15.38 -0.70 -3.76
C ASP A 66 -14.90 0.11 -4.96
N ALA A 67 -13.81 0.87 -4.80
CA ALA A 67 -13.22 1.68 -5.87
C ALA A 67 -12.76 0.80 -7.05
N LEU A 68 -12.10 -0.33 -6.79
CA LEU A 68 -11.69 -1.26 -7.85
C LEU A 68 -12.86 -1.97 -8.52
N ALA A 69 -13.94 -2.24 -7.79
CA ALA A 69 -15.15 -2.82 -8.37
C ALA A 69 -15.83 -1.90 -9.41
N MET A 70 -15.47 -0.61 -9.45
CA MET A 70 -15.93 0.33 -10.48
C MET A 70 -15.23 0.16 -11.82
N PHE A 71 -14.11 -0.56 -11.88
CA PHE A 71 -13.38 -0.82 -13.12
C PHE A 71 -13.81 -2.12 -13.79
N ASP A 72 -13.58 -2.22 -15.10
CA ASP A 72 -13.69 -3.48 -15.81
C ASP A 72 -12.61 -4.49 -15.36
N LYS A 73 -12.78 -5.74 -15.80
CA LYS A 73 -11.86 -6.84 -15.48
C LYS A 73 -10.43 -6.68 -16.02
N ASN A 74 -10.16 -5.66 -16.84
CA ASN A 74 -8.86 -5.40 -17.44
C ASN A 74 -8.16 -4.22 -16.75
N VAL A 75 -8.58 -3.83 -15.54
CA VAL A 75 -7.83 -2.86 -14.74
C VAL A 75 -6.39 -3.35 -14.53
N GLU A 76 -5.45 -2.49 -14.88
CA GLU A 76 -4.01 -2.70 -14.74
C GLU A 76 -3.49 -1.80 -13.62
N ILE A 77 -2.65 -2.37 -12.77
CA ILE A 77 -1.94 -1.65 -11.71
C ILE A 77 -0.46 -1.89 -11.96
N GLU A 78 0.31 -0.82 -12.13
CA GLU A 78 1.74 -0.89 -12.42
C GLU A 78 2.53 0.00 -11.47
N VAL A 79 3.42 -0.61 -10.67
CA VAL A 79 4.40 0.13 -9.85
C VAL A 79 5.49 0.68 -10.76
N LYS A 80 5.62 2.01 -10.79
CA LYS A 80 6.59 2.73 -11.61
C LYS A 80 7.90 3.01 -10.89
N ALA A 81 7.83 3.29 -9.59
CA ALA A 81 9.00 3.56 -8.77
C ALA A 81 8.69 3.27 -7.30
N GLU A 82 9.74 2.97 -6.56
CA GLU A 82 9.69 2.78 -5.13
C GLU A 82 11.03 3.13 -4.49
N ALA A 83 10.99 3.54 -3.23
CA ALA A 83 12.19 3.82 -2.45
C ALA A 83 11.90 3.68 -0.96
N HIS A 84 12.91 3.26 -0.19
CA HIS A 84 12.87 3.26 1.27
C HIS A 84 13.88 4.27 1.81
N ASP A 85 13.39 5.34 2.43
CA ASP A 85 14.22 6.21 3.27
C ASP A 85 14.44 5.53 4.61
N GLN A 86 15.56 4.79 4.73
CA GLN A 86 15.91 4.04 5.93
C GLN A 86 16.09 4.94 7.17
N SER A 87 16.43 6.21 7.00
CA SER A 87 16.68 7.13 8.12
C SER A 87 15.40 7.63 8.77
N ARG A 88 14.33 7.76 7.98
CA ARG A 88 12.99 8.17 8.42
C ARG A 88 12.02 7.01 8.53
N ASP A 89 12.44 5.85 8.06
CA ASP A 89 11.66 4.63 7.92
C ASP A 89 10.36 4.83 7.11
N ILE A 90 10.48 5.53 5.97
CA ILE A 90 9.37 5.83 5.08
C ILE A 90 9.59 5.10 3.76
N VAL A 91 8.58 4.34 3.32
CA VAL A 91 8.54 3.79 1.97
C VAL A 91 7.63 4.64 1.11
N LEU A 92 8.11 5.01 -0.07
CA LEU A 92 7.34 5.65 -1.11
C LEU A 92 7.11 4.64 -2.23
N ILE A 93 5.86 4.52 -2.69
CA ILE A 93 5.48 3.73 -3.86
C ILE A 93 4.72 4.67 -4.80
N TYR A 94 5.19 4.76 -6.04
CA TYR A 94 4.48 5.43 -7.12
C TYR A 94 3.98 4.37 -8.09
N ALA A 95 2.65 4.29 -8.23
CA ALA A 95 1.99 3.35 -9.11
C ALA A 95 0.93 4.05 -9.97
N GLU A 96 0.63 3.46 -11.11
CA GLU A 96 -0.43 3.90 -12.01
C GLU A 96 -1.50 2.81 -12.12
N ILE A 97 -2.76 3.19 -11.89
CA ILE A 97 -3.93 2.34 -12.06
C ILE A 97 -4.67 2.78 -13.32
N ARG A 98 -4.86 1.89 -14.28
CA ARG A 98 -5.40 2.18 -15.62
C ARG A 98 -6.48 1.17 -15.96
N GLY A 99 -7.66 1.64 -16.35
CA GLY A 99 -8.75 0.77 -16.77
C GLY A 99 -9.96 1.56 -17.22
N ASN A 100 -10.98 0.87 -17.72
CA ASN A 100 -12.26 1.48 -18.03
C ASN A 100 -13.18 1.41 -16.82
N VAL A 101 -13.85 2.51 -16.52
CA VAL A 101 -14.88 2.58 -15.48
C VAL A 101 -16.21 2.03 -16.05
N ILE A 102 -16.92 1.20 -15.28
CA ILE A 102 -18.13 0.46 -15.72
C ILE A 102 -19.39 0.79 -14.90
N ILE A 103 -19.38 1.88 -14.14
CA ILE A 103 -20.52 2.35 -13.33
C ILE A 103 -21.51 3.18 -14.13
#